data_AF-A0A947ANK5-F1
#
_entry.id   AF-A0A947ANK5-F1
#
_cell.length_a   1.000
_cell.length_b   1.000
_cell.length_c   1.000
_cell.angle_alpha   90.00
_cell.angle_beta   90.00
_cell.angle_gamma   90.00
#
_symmetry.space_group_name_H-M   'P 1'
#
loop_
_entity.id
_entity.type
_entity.pdbx_description
1 polymer ?
#
loop_
_entity_poly.entity_id
_entity_poly.type
_entity_poly.pdbx_seq_one_letter_code
_entity_poly.pdbx_strand_id
1 'polypeptide(L)' 'RLDLLVENRGIVELKASEKIDSIHMAQLLIYLKLSGKRIGLLINFNVKVLKDGIRRLIND' A
#
# COMPACT_ATOMS: atom_id res chain seq x y z
N ARG A 1 4.69 -0.65 -11.17
CA ARG A 1 5.53 -1.78 -10.73
C ARG A 1 5.05 -2.15 -9.34
N LEU A 2 4.83 -3.43 -9.07
CA LEU A 2 4.44 -3.89 -7.74
C LEU A 2 5.71 -4.05 -6.90
N ASP A 3 5.75 -3.49 -5.69
CA ASP A 3 6.90 -3.67 -4.81
C ASP A 3 6.94 -5.09 -4.23
N LEU A 4 5.83 -5.53 -3.62
CA LEU A 4 5.73 -6.86 -3.00
C LEU A 4 4.34 -7.48 -3.18
N LEU A 5 4.33 -8.75 -3.59
CA LEU A 5 3.18 -9.65 -3.51
C LEU A 5 3.46 -10.68 -2.41
N VAL A 6 2.67 -10.67 -1.34
CA VAL A 6 2.88 -11.55 -0.19
C VAL A 6 1.96 -12.75 -0.28
N GLU A 7 2.54 -13.96 -0.35
CA GLU A 7 1.85 -15.25 -0.40
C GLU A 7 0.72 -15.33 -1.45
N ASN A 8 0.78 -14.53 -2.52
CA ASN A 8 -0.33 -14.36 -3.47
C ASN A 8 -1.67 -13.97 -2.81
N ARG A 9 -1.63 -13.34 -1.63
CA ARG A 9 -2.80 -12.99 -0.79
C ARG A 9 -3.00 -11.49 -0.66
N GLY A 10 -1.92 -10.73 -0.60
CA GLY A 10 -1.98 -9.28 -0.42
C GLY A 10 -0.82 -8.55 -1.09
N ILE A 11 -1.00 -7.26 -1.27
CA ILE A 11 -0.01 -6.37 -1.88
C ILE A 11 0.59 -5.47 -0.80
N VAL A 12 1.90 -5.24 -0.86
CA VAL A 12 2.57 -4.21 -0.06
C VAL A 12 3.28 -3.24 -0.99
N GLU A 13 3.02 -1.95 -0.81
CA GLU A 13 3.65 -0.84 -1.52
C GLU A 13 4.47 -0.02 -0.52
N LEU A 14 5.72 0.29 -0.86
CA LEU A 14 6.65 0.98 0.02
C LEU A 14 6.87 2.42 -0.46
N LYS A 15 6.95 3.35 0.50
CA LYS A 15 7.26 4.76 0.24
C LYS A 15 8.25 5.29 1.26
N ALA A 16 8.95 6.36 0.88
CA ALA A 16 9.79 7.16 1.76
C ALA A 16 9.61 8.63 1.37
N SER A 17 8.43 9.17 1.67
CA SER A 17 8.01 10.51 1.24
C SER A 17 7.54 11.33 2.43
N GLU A 18 7.81 12.63 2.45
CA GLU A 18 7.37 13.54 3.55
C GLU A 18 5.86 13.49 3.79
N LYS A 19 5.08 13.28 2.72
CA LYS A 19 3.64 13.15 2.77
C LYS A 19 3.16 11.96 1.93
N ILE A 20 2.11 11.30 2.42
CA ILE A 20 1.32 10.35 1.64
C ILE A 20 0.07 11.06 1.12
N ASP A 21 0.04 11.30 -0.19
CA ASP A 21 -1.14 11.83 -0.87
C ASP A 21 -2.12 10.74 -1.31
N SER A 22 -3.36 11.16 -1.61
CA SER A 22 -4.47 10.30 -2.04
C SER A 22 -4.15 9.48 -3.29
N ILE A 23 -3.27 9.99 -4.16
CA ILE A 23 -2.85 9.28 -5.37
C ILE A 23 -2.12 7.96 -5.07
N HIS A 24 -1.36 7.88 -3.97
CA HIS A 24 -0.67 6.65 -3.57
C HIS A 24 -1.67 5.55 -3.17
N MET A 25 -2.74 5.96 -2.46
CA MET A 25 -3.82 5.05 -2.08
C MET A 25 -4.62 4.60 -3.31
N ALA A 26 -4.92 5.54 -4.23
CA ALA A 26 -5.61 5.23 -5.48
C ALA A 26 -4.82 4.23 -6.35
N GLN A 27 -3.50 4.40 -6.45
CA GLN A 27 -2.62 3.47 -7.16
C GLN A 27 -2.69 2.05 -6.55
N LEU A 28 -2.58 1.93 -5.23
CA LEU A 28 -2.68 0.64 -4.55
C LEU A 28 -4.06 -0.01 -4.74
N LEU A 29 -5.16 0.76 -4.69
CA LEU A 29 -6.51 0.24 -4.99
C LEU A 29 -6.62 -0.29 -6.41
N ILE A 30 -6.05 0.40 -7.40
CA ILE A 30 -6.01 -0.09 -8.79
C ILE A 30 -5.30 -1.44 -8.86
N TYR A 31 -4.15 -1.58 -8.19
CA TYR A 31 -3.43 -2.85 -8.15
C TYR A 31 -4.23 -3.96 -7.47
N LEU A 32 -4.91 -3.69 -6.36
CA LEU A 32 -5.79 -4.66 -5.70
C LEU A 32 -6.92 -5.12 -6.62
N LYS A 33 -7.57 -4.19 -7.33
CA LYS A 33 -8.64 -4.48 -8.30
C LYS A 33 -8.13 -5.35 -9.46
N LEU A 34 -7.04 -4.94 -10.10
CA LEU A 34 -6.47 -5.65 -11.25
C LEU A 34 -5.95 -7.04 -10.88
N SER A 35 -5.44 -7.23 -9.66
CA SER A 35 -4.90 -8.50 -9.18
C SER A 35 -5.92 -9.40 -8.50
N GLY A 36 -7.17 -8.94 -8.32
CA GLY A 36 -8.21 -9.64 -7.56
C GLY A 36 -7.85 -9.88 -6.09
N LYS A 37 -6.93 -9.08 -5.52
CA LYS A 37 -6.53 -9.19 -4.11
C LYS A 37 -7.38 -8.27 -3.25
N ARG A 38 -7.67 -8.71 -2.03
CA ARG A 38 -8.54 -7.99 -1.10
C ARG A 38 -7.79 -6.99 -0.22
N ILE A 39 -6.57 -7.30 0.18
CA ILE A 39 -5.83 -6.53 1.20
C ILE A 39 -4.57 -5.92 0.59
N GLY A 40 -4.41 -4.60 0.80
CA GLY A 40 -3.19 -3.88 0.50
C GLY A 40 -2.64 -3.15 1.72
N LEU A 41 -1.32 -3.05 1.82
CA LEU A 41 -0.62 -2.19 2.78
C LEU A 41 0.22 -1.17 2.03
N LEU A 42 0.05 0.11 2.37
CA LEU A 42 0.96 1.17 1.99
C LEU A 42 1.79 1.52 3.22
N ILE A 43 3.11 1.39 3.12
CA ILE A 43 4.04 1.62 4.24
C ILE A 43 4.97 2.77 3.89
N ASN A 44 4.81 3.90 4.58
CA ASN A 44 5.74 5.02 4.51
C ASN A 44 6.84 4.88 5.57
N PHE A 45 8.09 4.80 5.15
CA PHE A 45 9.25 4.75 6.04
C PHE A 45 9.76 6.14 6.44
N ASN A 46 9.29 7.23 5.81
CA ASN A 46 9.67 8.59 6.19
C ASN A 46 8.82 9.12 7.36
N VAL A 47 8.81 8.37 8.47
CA VAL A 47 8.11 8.71 9.72
C VAL A 47 8.95 8.30 10.91
N LYS A 48 8.79 8.99 12.04
CA LYS A 48 9.54 8.69 13.27
C LYS A 48 9.16 7.34 13.88
N VAL A 49 7.89 6.94 13.77
CA VAL A 49 7.37 5.66 14.27
C VAL A 49 6.65 4.96 13.12
N LEU A 50 7.13 3.78 12.72
CA LEU A 50 6.65 3.08 11.52
C LEU A 50 5.13 2.87 11.51
N LYS A 51 4.54 2.60 12.69
CA LYS A 51 3.09 2.40 12.83
C LYS A 51 2.27 3.57 12.26
N ASP A 52 2.79 4.79 12.31
CA ASP A 52 2.09 6.00 11.86
C ASP A 52 2.12 6.14 10.33
N GLY A 53 3.10 5.48 9.68
CA GLY A 53 3.29 5.43 8.24
C GLY A 53 2.53 4.29 7.55
N ILE A 54 1.86 3.41 8.28
CA ILE A 54 1.10 2.29 7.72
C ILE A 54 -0.33 2.74 7.39
N ARG A 55 -0.79 2.39 6.18
CA ARG A 55 -2.18 2.50 5.75
C ARG A 55 -2.63 1.15 5.20
N ARG A 56 -3.73 0.62 5.75
CA ARG A 56 -4.39 -0.59 5.25
C ARG A 56 -5.53 -0.21 4.32
N LEU A 57 -5.56 -0.81 3.14
CA LEU A 57 -6.61 -0.62 2.14
C LEU A 57 -7.31 -1.95 1.87
N ILE A 58 -8.63 -1.87 1.69
CA ILE A 58 -9.49 -3.01 1.35
C ILE A 58 -10.10 -2.76 -0.02
N ASN A 59 -10.06 -3.79 -0.86
CA ASN A 59 -10.82 -3.86 -2.10
C ASN A 59 -12.09 -4.68 -1.84
N ASP A 60 -13.23 -4.01 -1.91
CA ASP A 60 -14.58 -4.59 -1.73
C ASP A 60 -15.17 -5.06 -3.06
#